data_AF-A0A9E4EVA5-F1
#
_entry.id   AF-A0A9E4EVA5-F1
#
_cell.length_a   1.000
_cell.length_b   1.000
_cell.length_c   1.000
_cell.angle_alpha   90.00
_cell.angle_beta   90.00
_cell.angle_gamma   90.00
#
_symmetry.space_group_name_H-M   'P 1'
#
loop_
_entity.id
_entity.type
_entity.pdbx_description
1 polymer ?
#
loop_
_entity_poly.entity_id
_entity_poly.type
_entity_poly.pdbx_seq_one_letter_code
_entity_poly.pdbx_strand_id
1 'polypeptide(L)'
;MRPSGILRNAFCPGATCIASRAAIFTGMYPHNTGVYSFDHWADHRNWVQDLNDAGYHCVNIGKMHFAPRDVAGGFHERVVVENPTSKNLDSGWADDDWGRYLRIHGLERPNDRNKTDPDWLQKYQGVPWHLEERFHSDVFIGDSALTWIRDYKGQQPFFLQVGFTGPHEPWDPLPRHLEQYAGRPMPPRVLRDGELADKPRTGVQMADVRSDSTRAADRARQSSDANGRCGRRLGLADGFGAADPRSGWRRGA
;
A
#
# COMPACT_ATOMS: atom_id res chain seq x y z
N MET A 1 -8.35 -2.99 -25.61
CA MET A 1 -8.37 -3.03 -24.13
C MET A 1 -9.82 -3.12 -23.68
N ARG A 2 -10.19 -4.05 -22.80
CA ARG A 2 -11.55 -4.03 -22.21
C ARG A 2 -11.61 -2.88 -21.21
N PRO A 3 -12.67 -2.04 -21.20
CA PRO A 3 -12.80 -0.99 -20.22
C PRO A 3 -12.91 -1.59 -18.82
N SER A 4 -12.24 -0.97 -17.84
CA SER A 4 -12.39 -1.31 -16.43
C SER A 4 -13.75 -0.82 -15.92
N GLY A 5 -14.30 -1.52 -14.92
CA GLY A 5 -15.48 -1.08 -14.18
C GLY A 5 -15.08 -0.37 -12.88
N ILE A 6 -15.81 0.68 -12.50
CA ILE A 6 -15.63 1.36 -11.21
C ILE A 6 -16.73 0.92 -10.25
N LEU A 7 -16.34 0.29 -9.14
CA LEU A 7 -17.25 -0.01 -8.04
C LEU A 7 -17.36 1.23 -7.14
N ARG A 8 -18.54 1.87 -7.12
CA ARG A 8 -18.77 3.08 -6.32
C ARG A 8 -19.04 2.80 -4.84
N ASN A 9 -19.43 1.57 -4.51
CA ASN A 9 -19.78 1.13 -3.16
C ASN A 9 -18.97 -0.13 -2.81
N ALA A 10 -17.73 0.07 -2.36
CA ALA A 10 -16.85 -1.00 -1.92
C ALA A 10 -16.36 -0.70 -0.50
N PHE A 11 -16.54 -1.65 0.42
CA PHE A 11 -16.24 -1.47 1.84
C PHE A 11 -15.30 -2.58 2.31
N CYS A 12 -14.28 -2.21 3.10
CA CYS A 12 -13.43 -3.20 3.74
C CYS A 12 -14.16 -3.82 4.95
N PRO A 13 -14.08 -5.14 5.18
CA PRO A 13 -14.73 -5.78 6.32
C PRO A 13 -14.15 -5.40 7.70
N GLY A 14 -12.93 -4.87 7.74
CA GLY A 14 -12.27 -4.39 8.95
C GLY A 14 -11.54 -3.07 8.69
N ALA A 15 -11.65 -2.12 9.62
CA ALA A 15 -11.05 -0.78 9.49
C ALA A 15 -9.57 -0.70 9.95
N THR A 16 -8.94 -1.86 10.20
CA THR A 16 -7.52 -1.99 10.54
C THR A 16 -6.79 -2.74 9.42
N CYS A 17 -5.49 -2.49 9.25
CA CYS A 17 -4.70 -3.04 8.16
C CYS A 17 -4.74 -4.58 8.12
N ILE A 18 -4.51 -5.23 9.26
CA ILE A 18 -4.43 -6.69 9.38
C ILE A 18 -5.83 -7.32 9.21
N ALA A 19 -6.87 -6.83 9.89
CA ALA A 19 -8.22 -7.37 9.73
C ALA A 19 -8.75 -7.23 8.29
N SER A 20 -8.50 -6.10 7.64
CA SER A 20 -8.86 -5.87 6.23
C SER A 20 -8.15 -6.86 5.30
N ARG A 21 -6.85 -7.08 5.51
CA ARG A 21 -6.02 -8.01 4.72
C ARG A 21 -6.44 -9.46 4.95
N ALA A 22 -6.57 -9.90 6.20
CA ALA A 22 -7.08 -11.21 6.51
C ALA A 22 -8.43 -11.45 5.83
N ALA A 23 -9.34 -10.49 5.90
CA ALA A 23 -10.66 -10.63 5.30
C ALA A 23 -10.62 -10.75 3.76
N ILE A 24 -9.89 -9.88 3.07
CA ILE A 24 -9.82 -9.94 1.59
C ILE A 24 -9.07 -11.19 1.09
N PHE A 25 -8.05 -11.66 1.80
CA PHE A 25 -7.26 -12.82 1.39
C PHE A 25 -7.91 -14.16 1.74
N THR A 26 -8.62 -14.23 2.86
CA THR A 26 -9.35 -15.46 3.23
C THR A 26 -10.76 -15.53 2.62
N GLY A 27 -11.30 -14.39 2.15
CA GLY A 27 -12.70 -14.29 1.73
C GLY A 27 -13.70 -14.37 2.88
N MET A 28 -13.24 -14.26 4.13
CA MET A 28 -14.06 -14.40 5.34
C MET A 28 -14.16 -13.07 6.10
N TYR A 29 -15.25 -12.87 6.86
CA TYR A 29 -15.37 -11.71 7.73
C TYR A 29 -14.47 -11.84 8.98
N PRO A 30 -14.10 -10.71 9.62
CA PRO A 30 -13.38 -10.72 10.91
C PRO A 30 -13.99 -11.63 11.98
N HIS A 31 -15.31 -11.79 12.01
CA HIS A 31 -16.00 -12.67 12.97
C HIS A 31 -15.85 -14.17 12.66
N ASN A 32 -15.42 -14.53 11.45
CA ASN A 32 -15.09 -15.91 11.09
C ASN A 32 -13.59 -16.18 11.23
N THR A 33 -12.74 -15.21 10.85
CA THR A 33 -11.28 -15.34 10.97
C THR A 33 -10.81 -15.20 12.42
N GLY A 34 -11.54 -14.46 13.27
CA GLY A 34 -11.09 -14.07 14.60
C GLY A 34 -10.06 -12.92 14.60
N VAL A 35 -9.79 -12.33 13.43
CA VAL A 35 -8.79 -11.27 13.25
C VAL A 35 -9.48 -9.91 13.27
N TYR A 36 -9.36 -9.17 14.37
CA TYR A 36 -10.04 -7.89 14.58
C TYR A 36 -9.09 -6.69 14.58
N SER A 37 -7.83 -6.89 14.95
CA SER A 37 -6.83 -5.82 15.00
C SER A 37 -5.45 -6.38 14.62
N PHE A 38 -4.47 -6.32 15.52
CA PHE A 38 -3.10 -6.80 15.29
C PHE A 38 -2.92 -8.30 15.54
N ASP A 39 -3.96 -9.09 15.23
CA ASP A 39 -3.97 -10.53 15.47
C ASP A 39 -3.17 -11.28 14.40
N HIS A 40 -2.62 -12.43 14.77
CA HIS A 40 -1.94 -13.33 13.83
C HIS A 40 -2.94 -13.93 12.84
N TRP A 41 -2.60 -13.94 11.55
CA TRP A 41 -3.49 -14.49 10.52
C TRP A 41 -2.79 -15.36 9.47
N ALA A 42 -1.46 -15.50 9.55
CA ALA A 42 -0.67 -16.16 8.49
C ALA A 42 -0.95 -17.66 8.37
N ASP A 43 -1.60 -18.27 9.38
CA ASP A 43 -1.99 -19.68 9.38
C ASP A 43 -3.32 -19.94 8.65
N HIS A 44 -4.09 -18.89 8.31
CA HIS A 44 -5.33 -19.08 7.56
C HIS A 44 -5.04 -19.44 6.10
N ARG A 45 -5.75 -20.45 5.60
CA ARG A 45 -5.82 -20.69 4.16
C ARG A 45 -6.40 -19.47 3.46
N ASN A 46 -5.76 -19.07 2.37
CA ASN A 46 -6.16 -17.90 1.59
C ASN A 46 -6.20 -18.21 0.08
N TRP A 47 -6.87 -17.37 -0.71
CA TRP A 47 -7.08 -17.64 -2.14
C TRP A 47 -5.81 -17.55 -2.99
N VAL A 48 -4.71 -16.99 -2.50
CA VAL A 48 -3.41 -17.04 -3.20
C VAL A 48 -2.87 -18.47 -3.18
N GLN A 49 -3.06 -19.20 -2.07
CA GLN A 49 -2.73 -20.63 -2.03
C GLN A 49 -3.60 -21.42 -3.01
N ASP A 50 -4.87 -21.06 -3.18
CA ASP A 50 -5.73 -21.70 -4.18
C ASP A 50 -5.25 -21.41 -5.62
N LEU A 51 -4.77 -20.20 -5.91
CA LEU A 51 -4.16 -19.87 -7.22
C LEU A 51 -2.86 -20.64 -7.45
N ASN A 52 -2.02 -20.74 -6.42
CA ASN A 52 -0.79 -21.52 -6.46
C ASN A 52 -1.09 -22.99 -6.77
N ASP A 53 -2.01 -23.60 -6.02
CA ASP A 53 -2.45 -24.99 -6.24
C ASP A 53 -3.05 -25.19 -7.65
N ALA A 54 -3.65 -24.15 -8.24
CA ALA A 54 -4.16 -24.14 -9.61
C ALA A 54 -3.10 -23.91 -10.70
N GLY A 55 -1.82 -23.81 -10.34
CA GLY A 55 -0.69 -23.69 -11.27
C GLY A 55 -0.28 -22.26 -11.62
N TYR A 56 -0.76 -21.26 -10.87
CA TYR A 56 -0.27 -19.88 -11.02
C TYR A 56 1.03 -19.67 -10.25
N HIS A 57 1.96 -18.95 -10.87
CA HIS A 57 3.14 -18.45 -10.17
C HIS A 57 2.77 -17.18 -9.38
N CYS A 58 2.50 -17.34 -8.08
CA CYS A 58 2.11 -16.25 -7.20
C CYS A 58 3.31 -15.50 -6.59
N VAL A 59 3.31 -14.17 -6.68
CA VAL A 59 4.38 -13.29 -6.17
C VAL A 59 3.81 -12.11 -5.39
N ASN A 60 4.48 -11.75 -4.29
CA ASN A 60 4.16 -10.58 -3.47
C ASN A 60 5.35 -9.61 -3.45
N ILE A 61 5.12 -8.35 -3.79
CA ILE A 61 6.11 -7.27 -3.69
C ILE A 61 5.50 -6.15 -2.88
N GLY A 62 6.05 -5.92 -1.69
CA GLY A 62 5.60 -4.91 -0.74
C GLY A 62 4.82 -5.48 0.44
N LYS A 63 3.87 -4.69 0.95
CA LYS A 63 3.23 -4.91 2.25
C LYS A 63 2.23 -6.05 2.23
N MET A 64 2.34 -6.96 3.20
CA MET A 64 1.38 -8.05 3.40
C MET A 64 0.87 -8.18 4.83
N HIS A 65 1.61 -7.70 5.84
CA HIS A 65 1.23 -7.78 7.25
C HIS A 65 1.12 -9.22 7.76
N PHE A 66 2.01 -10.10 7.29
CA PHE A 66 2.21 -11.40 7.94
C PHE A 66 3.11 -11.28 9.16
N ALA A 67 2.91 -12.19 10.11
CA ALA A 67 3.81 -12.43 11.23
C ALA A 67 4.02 -13.96 11.31
N PRO A 68 5.26 -14.49 11.30
CA PRO A 68 6.48 -13.84 10.84
C PRO A 68 6.36 -13.19 9.45
N ARG A 69 7.13 -12.12 9.20
CA ARG A 69 6.97 -11.29 7.99
C ARG A 69 7.32 -12.01 6.69
N ASP A 70 8.09 -13.07 6.76
CA ASP A 70 8.65 -13.87 5.67
C ASP A 70 7.85 -15.15 5.39
N VAL A 71 6.74 -15.38 6.10
CA VAL A 71 5.82 -16.49 5.80
C VAL A 71 5.40 -16.45 4.32
N ALA A 72 5.49 -17.58 3.64
CA ALA A 72 5.20 -17.67 2.21
C ALA A 72 3.75 -17.28 1.88
N GLY A 73 2.77 -17.73 2.68
CA GLY A 73 1.37 -17.33 2.55
C GLY A 73 0.73 -17.65 1.18
N GLY A 74 1.26 -18.63 0.45
CA GLY A 74 0.83 -18.99 -0.91
C GLY A 74 1.69 -18.39 -2.03
N PHE A 75 2.59 -17.45 -1.72
CA PHE A 75 3.50 -16.87 -2.68
C PHE A 75 4.76 -17.72 -2.85
N HIS A 76 5.21 -17.90 -4.08
CA HIS A 76 6.50 -18.51 -4.43
C HIS A 76 7.66 -17.56 -4.16
N GLU A 77 7.44 -16.27 -4.40
CA GLU A 77 8.46 -15.23 -4.24
C GLU A 77 7.87 -14.05 -3.47
N ARG A 78 8.69 -13.49 -2.57
CA ARG A 78 8.32 -12.30 -1.79
C ARG A 78 9.46 -11.31 -1.74
N VAL A 79 9.16 -10.05 -2.05
CA VAL A 79 9.99 -8.88 -1.72
C VAL A 79 9.24 -8.12 -0.62
N VAL A 80 9.70 -8.28 0.61
CA VAL A 80 8.99 -7.83 1.81
C VAL A 80 9.33 -6.38 2.11
N VAL A 81 8.29 -5.54 2.14
CA VAL A 81 8.36 -4.15 2.64
C VAL A 81 7.15 -3.92 3.53
N GLU A 82 7.33 -3.92 4.86
CA GLU A 82 6.21 -3.84 5.80
C GLU A 82 5.88 -2.38 6.14
N ASN A 83 6.42 -1.87 7.26
CA ASN A 83 6.27 -0.46 7.62
C ASN A 83 7.57 0.28 7.32
N PRO A 84 7.55 1.43 6.63
CA PRO A 84 8.74 2.23 6.41
C PRO A 84 9.40 2.66 7.73
N THR A 85 8.60 2.85 8.79
CA THR A 85 9.03 3.15 10.17
C THR A 85 9.30 1.91 11.03
N SER A 86 9.43 0.72 10.44
CA SER A 86 9.67 -0.52 11.18
C SER A 86 10.94 -0.44 12.03
N LYS A 87 10.81 -0.68 13.34
CA LYS A 87 11.89 -0.71 14.33
C LYS A 87 12.33 -2.14 14.71
N ASN A 88 12.11 -3.11 13.81
CA ASN A 88 12.46 -4.50 14.06
C ASN A 88 13.95 -4.70 14.37
N LEU A 89 14.83 -3.95 13.68
CA LEU A 89 16.27 -3.93 13.96
C LEU A 89 16.59 -3.52 15.40
N ASP A 90 15.93 -2.49 15.91
CA ASP A 90 16.11 -2.01 17.28
C ASP A 90 15.77 -3.08 18.32
N SER A 91 14.94 -4.06 17.93
CA SER A 91 14.52 -5.20 18.75
C SER A 91 15.35 -6.48 18.47
N GLY A 92 16.47 -6.37 17.75
CA GLY A 92 17.38 -7.49 17.45
C GLY A 92 16.91 -8.42 16.32
N TRP A 93 15.81 -8.11 15.64
CA TRP A 93 15.31 -8.89 14.51
C TRP A 93 15.95 -8.41 13.20
N ALA A 94 16.04 -9.30 12.22
CA ALA A 94 16.47 -8.91 10.88
C ALA A 94 15.55 -7.83 10.29
N ASP A 95 16.07 -7.06 9.33
CA ASP A 95 15.31 -6.07 8.56
C ASP A 95 14.49 -6.71 7.42
N ASP A 96 13.57 -5.96 6.81
CA ASP A 96 12.94 -6.32 5.54
C ASP A 96 13.81 -5.95 4.32
N ASP A 97 13.36 -6.26 3.11
CA ASP A 97 14.17 -6.13 1.90
C ASP A 97 14.48 -4.68 1.54
N TRP A 98 13.58 -3.73 1.81
CA TRP A 98 13.84 -2.31 1.58
C TRP A 98 14.88 -1.77 2.57
N GLY A 99 14.79 -2.17 3.84
CA GLY A 99 15.78 -1.77 4.83
C GLY A 99 17.18 -2.34 4.58
N ARG A 100 17.26 -3.60 4.09
CA ARG A 100 18.52 -4.18 3.61
C ARG A 100 19.06 -3.45 2.38
N TYR A 101 18.19 -3.08 1.44
CA TYR A 101 18.55 -2.31 0.26
C TYR A 101 19.20 -0.97 0.63
N LEU A 102 18.59 -0.21 1.56
CA LEU A 102 19.19 1.03 2.08
C LEU A 102 20.58 0.78 2.66
N ARG A 103 20.73 -0.25 3.51
CA ARG A 103 22.00 -0.56 4.19
C ARG A 103 23.13 -0.92 3.24
N ILE A 104 22.85 -1.72 2.20
CA ILE A 104 23.85 -2.07 1.17
C ILE A 104 24.32 -0.82 0.41
N HIS A 105 23.49 0.22 0.34
CA HIS A 105 23.84 1.53 -0.20
C HIS A 105 24.42 2.50 0.84
N GLY A 106 24.79 2.03 2.03
CA GLY A 106 25.37 2.88 3.09
C GLY A 106 24.40 3.84 3.74
N LEU A 107 23.09 3.57 3.63
CA LEU A 107 22.03 4.39 4.19
C LEU A 107 21.32 3.69 5.34
N GLU A 108 20.78 4.49 6.25
CA GLU A 108 19.93 4.01 7.34
C GLU A 108 18.46 4.31 7.03
N ARG A 109 17.57 3.49 7.59
CA ARG A 109 16.14 3.80 7.58
C ARG A 109 15.92 5.12 8.32
N PRO A 110 15.06 6.00 7.81
CA PRO A 110 14.72 7.24 8.50
C PRO A 110 13.69 7.00 9.64
N ASN A 111 13.96 6.00 10.50
CA ASN A 111 13.07 5.55 11.58
C ASN A 111 13.01 6.53 12.76
N ASP A 112 14.02 7.37 12.90
CA ASP A 112 14.19 8.27 14.04
C ASP A 112 13.78 9.72 13.73
N ARG A 113 13.07 9.95 12.62
CA ARG A 113 12.47 11.27 12.30
C ARG A 113 11.64 11.83 13.45
N ASN A 114 10.98 10.96 14.22
CA ASN A 114 10.22 11.35 15.39
C ASN A 114 11.06 11.88 16.57
N LYS A 115 12.36 11.61 16.57
CA LYS A 115 13.33 12.10 17.56
C LYS A 115 14.15 13.27 17.03
N THR A 116 14.41 13.30 15.73
CA THR A 116 15.30 14.28 15.08
C THR A 116 14.58 15.51 14.55
N ASP A 117 13.27 15.43 14.28
CA ASP A 117 12.45 16.57 13.88
C ASP A 117 11.67 17.11 15.11
N PRO A 118 12.03 18.30 15.66
CA PRO A 118 11.35 18.86 16.83
C PRO A 118 9.89 19.24 16.54
N ASP A 119 9.54 19.41 15.26
CA ASP A 119 8.18 19.73 14.82
C ASP A 119 7.41 18.48 14.35
N TRP A 120 7.93 17.26 14.58
CA TRP A 120 7.35 16.02 14.07
C TRP A 120 5.86 15.87 14.36
N LEU A 121 5.43 16.20 15.58
CA LEU A 121 4.03 16.10 16.00
C LEU A 121 3.18 17.21 15.39
N GLN A 122 3.72 18.42 15.28
CA GLN A 122 3.09 19.61 14.68
C GLN A 122 2.96 19.48 13.15
N LYS A 123 3.86 18.71 12.53
CA LYS A 123 3.78 18.28 11.13
C LYS A 123 2.96 17.00 10.96
N TYR A 124 2.47 16.43 12.07
CA TYR A 124 1.70 15.21 12.09
C TYR A 124 2.39 14.05 11.37
N GLN A 125 3.71 13.90 11.52
CA GLN A 125 4.50 12.87 10.83
C GLN A 125 4.70 13.13 9.32
N GLY A 126 4.34 14.32 8.83
CA GLY A 126 4.58 14.81 7.48
C GLY A 126 5.99 15.35 7.31
N VAL A 127 6.85 14.64 6.57
CA VAL A 127 8.22 15.10 6.29
C VAL A 127 8.58 14.70 4.87
N PRO A 128 8.83 15.66 3.95
CA PRO A 128 9.20 15.34 2.58
C PRO A 128 10.36 14.34 2.51
N TRP A 129 10.31 13.43 1.54
CA TRP A 129 11.41 12.50 1.31
C TRP A 129 12.68 13.28 0.96
N HIS A 130 13.77 13.02 1.68
CA HIS A 130 15.02 13.80 1.62
C HIS A 130 16.18 13.08 0.93
N LEU A 131 16.05 11.77 0.67
CA LEU A 131 17.07 10.99 -0.04
C LEU A 131 16.76 10.96 -1.54
N GLU A 132 17.66 10.36 -2.34
CA GLU A 132 17.36 10.10 -3.76
C GLU A 132 16.03 9.32 -3.91
N GLU A 133 15.30 9.59 -4.99
CA GLU A 133 13.97 9.01 -5.22
C GLU A 133 13.98 7.47 -5.21
N ARG A 134 15.03 6.85 -5.75
CA ARG A 134 15.19 5.38 -5.78
C ARG A 134 15.18 4.72 -4.41
N PHE A 135 15.45 5.47 -3.35
CA PHE A 135 15.47 4.97 -1.98
C PHE A 135 14.13 5.06 -1.27
N HIS A 136 13.13 5.74 -1.85
CA HIS A 136 11.79 5.78 -1.28
C HIS A 136 11.15 4.38 -1.37
N SER A 137 10.48 3.92 -0.30
CA SER A 137 9.89 2.56 -0.21
C SER A 137 8.97 2.22 -1.38
N ASP A 138 8.03 3.09 -1.71
CA ASP A 138 7.13 2.88 -2.85
C ASP A 138 7.83 2.89 -4.21
N VAL A 139 8.96 3.61 -4.35
CA VAL A 139 9.76 3.58 -5.58
C VAL A 139 10.48 2.24 -5.69
N PHE A 140 11.09 1.79 -4.60
CA PHE A 140 11.67 0.45 -4.51
C PHE A 140 10.64 -0.64 -4.85
N ILE A 141 9.45 -0.62 -4.25
CA ILE A 141 8.36 -1.58 -4.54
C ILE A 141 7.98 -1.54 -6.02
N GLY A 142 7.79 -0.35 -6.59
CA GLY A 142 7.42 -0.18 -8.00
C GLY A 142 8.50 -0.70 -8.94
N ASP A 143 9.77 -0.37 -8.69
CA ASP A 143 10.90 -0.78 -9.52
C ASP A 143 11.17 -2.28 -9.39
N SER A 144 11.02 -2.87 -8.20
CA SER A 144 11.05 -4.32 -8.00
C SER A 144 9.95 -5.02 -8.82
N ALA A 145 8.74 -4.50 -8.83
CA ALA A 145 7.64 -5.06 -9.62
C ALA A 145 7.88 -4.97 -11.13
N LEU A 146 8.39 -3.84 -11.62
CA LEU A 146 8.72 -3.67 -13.04
C LEU A 146 9.83 -4.61 -13.48
N THR A 147 10.89 -4.73 -12.67
CA THR A 147 11.99 -5.67 -12.91
C THR A 147 11.45 -7.10 -12.96
N TRP A 148 10.66 -7.50 -11.97
CA TRP A 148 10.07 -8.85 -11.93
C TRP A 148 9.24 -9.16 -13.18
N ILE A 149 8.36 -8.23 -13.60
CA ILE A 149 7.54 -8.41 -14.82
C ILE A 149 8.40 -8.56 -16.08
N ARG A 150 9.47 -7.76 -16.22
CA ARG A 150 10.36 -7.81 -17.40
C ARG A 150 11.19 -9.10 -17.45
N ASP A 151 11.62 -9.55 -16.28
CA ASP A 151 12.54 -10.66 -16.15
C ASP A 151 11.84 -12.01 -16.06
N TYR A 152 10.54 -12.05 -15.75
CA TYR A 152 9.77 -13.29 -15.71
C TYR A 152 9.81 -14.03 -17.05
N LYS A 153 10.49 -15.19 -17.07
CA LYS A 153 10.58 -16.12 -18.23
C LYS A 153 9.82 -17.43 -18.03
N GLY A 154 9.06 -17.54 -16.94
CA GLY A 154 8.23 -18.71 -16.66
C GLY A 154 7.13 -18.90 -17.71
N GLN A 155 6.70 -20.14 -17.89
CA GLN A 155 5.60 -20.48 -18.81
C GLN A 155 4.24 -20.46 -18.09
N GLN A 156 4.24 -20.51 -16.76
CA GLN A 156 3.05 -20.45 -15.94
C GLN A 156 2.39 -19.06 -16.03
N PRO A 157 1.06 -18.97 -15.99
CA PRO A 157 0.41 -17.70 -15.69
C PRO A 157 0.84 -17.24 -14.29
N PHE A 158 0.90 -15.93 -14.06
CA PHE A 158 1.31 -15.40 -12.75
C PHE A 158 0.21 -14.57 -12.10
N PHE A 159 0.25 -14.52 -10.77
CA PHE A 159 -0.47 -13.54 -9.96
C PHE A 159 0.56 -12.68 -9.24
N LEU A 160 0.53 -11.37 -9.46
CA LEU A 160 1.44 -10.42 -8.83
C LEU A 160 0.68 -9.44 -7.94
N GLN A 161 0.90 -9.52 -6.63
CA GLN A 161 0.40 -8.54 -5.68
C GLN A 161 1.47 -7.46 -5.44
N VAL A 162 1.16 -6.21 -5.81
CA VAL A 162 2.00 -5.05 -5.52
C VAL A 162 1.38 -4.23 -4.38
N GLY A 163 1.98 -4.31 -3.20
CA GLY A 163 1.48 -3.68 -1.98
C GLY A 163 2.28 -2.44 -1.58
N PHE A 164 1.95 -1.27 -2.14
CA PHE A 164 2.57 -0.01 -1.73
C PHE A 164 2.34 0.29 -0.24
N THR A 165 3.32 0.96 0.37
CA THR A 165 3.27 1.36 1.79
C THR A 165 2.60 2.72 1.97
N GLY A 166 2.87 3.67 1.07
CA GLY A 166 2.16 4.94 1.04
C GLY A 166 0.68 4.74 0.68
N PRO A 167 -0.26 5.55 1.22
CA PRO A 167 -0.06 6.76 2.02
C PRO A 167 -0.12 6.51 3.54
N HIS A 168 0.25 5.31 4.01
CA HIS A 168 0.41 5.05 5.44
C HIS A 168 1.56 5.89 5.98
N GLU A 169 1.50 6.25 7.26
CA GLU A 169 2.57 6.98 7.91
C GLU A 169 3.92 6.21 7.82
N PRO A 170 5.05 6.93 7.72
CA PRO A 170 5.17 8.39 7.73
C PRO A 170 4.71 9.03 6.42
N TRP A 171 4.18 10.25 6.47
CA TRP A 171 3.74 10.94 5.25
C TRP A 171 4.93 11.65 4.62
N ASP A 172 5.65 10.95 3.76
CA ASP A 172 6.91 11.41 3.17
C ASP A 172 6.90 11.48 1.65
N PRO A 173 6.03 12.33 1.06
CA PRO A 173 5.95 12.45 -0.38
C PRO A 173 7.29 12.90 -0.98
N LEU A 174 7.54 12.46 -2.21
CA LEU A 174 8.66 12.99 -2.99
C LEU A 174 8.43 14.49 -3.28
N PRO A 175 9.49 15.32 -3.33
CA PRO A 175 9.36 16.76 -3.60
C PRO A 175 8.51 17.08 -4.84
N ARG A 176 8.72 16.36 -5.95
CA ARG A 176 7.96 16.52 -7.20
C ARG A 176 6.45 16.26 -7.10
N HIS A 177 6.00 15.57 -6.06
CA HIS A 177 4.57 15.39 -5.80
C HIS A 177 4.02 16.50 -4.92
N LEU A 178 4.79 17.03 -3.98
CA LEU A 178 4.41 18.24 -3.23
C LEU A 178 4.16 19.43 -4.15
N GLU A 179 5.02 19.60 -5.16
CA GLU A 179 4.89 20.65 -6.17
C GLU A 179 3.55 20.63 -6.92
N GLN A 180 2.96 19.45 -7.13
CA GLN A 180 1.64 19.32 -7.79
C GLN A 180 0.49 19.92 -6.98
N TYR A 181 0.73 20.16 -5.69
CA TYR A 181 -0.21 20.75 -4.74
C TYR A 181 0.21 22.15 -4.29
N ALA A 182 1.30 22.71 -4.83
CA ALA A 182 1.74 24.06 -4.52
C ALA A 182 0.62 25.06 -4.85
N GLY A 183 0.30 25.92 -3.87
CA GLY A 183 -0.76 26.93 -4.02
C GLY A 183 -2.19 26.38 -4.09
N ARG A 184 -2.41 25.06 -3.98
CA ARG A 184 -3.76 24.49 -3.95
C ARG A 184 -4.32 24.53 -2.53
N PRO A 185 -5.54 25.08 -2.32
CA PRO A 185 -6.17 25.04 -1.02
C PRO A 185 -6.48 23.59 -0.63
N MET A 186 -6.29 23.26 0.65
CA MET A 186 -6.72 21.97 1.18
C MET A 186 -8.26 21.96 1.27
N PRO A 187 -8.96 20.92 0.79
CA PRO A 187 -10.39 20.80 1.02
C PRO A 187 -10.70 20.86 2.52
N PRO A 188 -11.82 21.50 2.90
CA PRO A 188 -12.24 21.50 4.29
C PRO A 188 -12.51 20.07 4.75
N ARG A 189 -12.32 19.84 6.05
CA ARG A 189 -12.75 18.59 6.69
C ARG A 189 -14.24 18.39 6.41
N VAL A 190 -14.63 17.16 6.10
CA VAL A 190 -16.04 16.77 6.05
C VAL A 190 -16.51 16.54 7.48
N LEU A 191 -17.33 17.45 8.01
CA LEU A 191 -17.94 17.35 9.34
C LEU A 191 -19.38 17.90 9.32
N ARG A 192 -20.18 17.52 10.31
CA ARG A 192 -21.48 18.14 10.60
C ARG A 192 -21.43 18.86 11.95
N ASP A 193 -22.08 20.03 12.06
CA ASP A 193 -22.24 20.69 13.36
C ASP A 193 -22.99 19.77 14.33
N GLY A 194 -22.44 19.61 15.54
CA GLY A 194 -22.97 18.67 16.54
C GLY A 194 -22.86 17.19 16.17
N GLU A 195 -22.00 16.80 15.21
CA GLU A 195 -21.82 15.40 14.76
C GLU A 195 -21.57 14.39 15.89
N LEU A 196 -20.92 14.82 16.97
CA LEU A 196 -20.60 13.97 18.12
C LEU A 196 -21.67 14.00 19.22
N ALA A 197 -22.61 14.94 19.19
CA ALA A 197 -23.56 15.16 20.28
C ALA A 197 -24.56 14.00 20.46
N ASP A 198 -24.85 13.27 19.38
CA ASP A 198 -25.77 12.13 19.34
C ASP A 198 -25.06 10.77 19.41
N LYS A 199 -23.72 10.75 19.50
CA LYS A 199 -22.93 9.51 19.50
C LYS A 199 -22.82 8.94 20.92
N PRO A 200 -22.84 7.59 21.07
CA PRO A 200 -22.48 6.95 22.34
C PRO A 200 -21.08 7.42 22.79
N ARG A 201 -20.85 7.52 24.10
CA ARG A 201 -19.59 8.00 24.68
C ARG A 201 -18.33 7.34 24.09
N THR A 202 -18.41 6.05 23.78
CA THR A 202 -17.32 5.29 23.14
C THR A 202 -16.95 5.82 21.76
N GLY A 203 -17.92 6.31 20.98
CA GLY A 203 -17.70 6.94 19.68
C GLY A 203 -17.12 8.35 19.78
N VAL A 204 -17.50 9.11 20.82
CA VAL A 204 -17.01 10.48 21.06
C VAL A 204 -15.53 10.47 21.46
N GLN A 205 -15.13 9.55 22.34
CA GLN A 205 -13.76 9.45 22.85
C GLN A 205 -12.72 9.10 21.77
N MET A 206 -13.14 8.43 20.68
CA MET A 206 -12.29 8.16 19.51
C MET A 206 -12.18 9.35 18.53
N ALA A 207 -13.16 10.27 18.55
CA ALA A 207 -13.23 11.41 17.63
C ALA A 207 -12.43 12.62 18.14
N ASP A 208 -12.39 12.86 19.45
CA ASP A 208 -11.69 14.00 20.07
C ASP A 208 -10.16 13.97 19.88
N VAL A 209 -9.56 12.82 19.53
CA VAL A 209 -8.10 12.66 19.31
C VAL A 209 -7.66 13.12 17.90
N ARG A 210 -8.58 13.63 17.04
CA ARG A 210 -8.35 13.80 15.60
C ARG A 210 -8.69 15.20 15.03
N SER A 211 -8.66 16.26 15.84
CA SER A 211 -9.17 17.59 15.46
C SER A 211 -8.35 18.42 14.46
N ASP A 212 -7.18 17.98 13.98
CA ASP A 212 -6.30 18.82 13.15
C ASP A 212 -6.29 18.54 11.63
N SER A 213 -6.44 19.62 10.87
CA SER A 213 -6.64 19.68 9.40
C SER A 213 -5.39 19.41 8.56
N THR A 214 -4.22 19.55 9.14
CA THR A 214 -2.88 19.26 8.60
C THR A 214 -2.69 17.78 8.21
N ARG A 215 -3.24 16.83 8.98
CA ARG A 215 -3.16 15.37 8.69
C ARG A 215 -3.71 15.00 7.31
N ALA A 216 -4.77 15.68 6.88
CA ALA A 216 -5.41 15.41 5.60
C ALA A 216 -4.53 15.84 4.41
N ALA A 217 -3.69 16.86 4.61
CA ALA A 217 -2.89 17.45 3.56
C ALA A 217 -1.77 16.55 3.07
N ASP A 218 -0.97 16.03 4.00
CA ASP A 218 0.17 15.19 3.65
C ASP A 218 -0.30 13.81 3.17
N ARG A 219 -1.40 13.29 3.73
CA ARG A 219 -2.06 12.06 3.25
C ARG A 219 -2.56 12.19 1.80
N ALA A 220 -3.21 13.30 1.44
CA ALA A 220 -3.71 13.53 0.09
C ALA A 220 -2.56 13.66 -0.93
N ARG A 221 -1.47 14.33 -0.52
CA ARG A 221 -0.26 14.51 -1.33
C ARG A 221 0.43 13.16 -1.59
N GLN A 222 0.66 12.35 -0.57
CA GLN A 222 1.29 11.02 -0.73
C GLN A 222 0.38 10.01 -1.47
N SER A 223 -0.95 10.14 -1.38
CA SER A 223 -1.87 9.32 -2.18
C SER A 223 -1.73 9.59 -3.68
N SER A 224 -1.36 10.81 -4.05
CA SER A 224 -1.02 11.18 -5.43
C SER A 224 0.26 10.49 -5.90
N ASP A 225 1.23 10.31 -4.99
CA ASP A 225 2.46 9.60 -5.27
C ASP A 225 2.18 8.15 -5.64
N ALA A 226 1.34 7.46 -4.86
CA ALA A 226 0.95 6.07 -5.12
C ALA A 226 0.17 5.94 -6.45
N ASN A 227 -0.81 6.81 -6.71
CA ASN A 227 -1.63 6.77 -7.93
C ASN A 227 -0.85 7.17 -9.20
N GLY A 228 0.00 8.20 -9.12
CA GLY A 228 0.83 8.65 -10.23
C GLY A 228 1.88 7.62 -10.66
N ARG A 229 2.31 6.74 -9.75
CA ARG A 229 3.24 5.62 -10.02
C ARG A 229 2.54 4.43 -10.67
N CYS A 230 1.34 4.06 -10.20
CA CYS A 230 0.53 3.00 -10.82
C CYS A 230 0.19 3.33 -12.29
N GLY A 231 -0.18 4.58 -12.59
CA GLY A 231 -0.57 4.98 -13.95
C GLY A 231 0.58 5.17 -14.94
N ARG A 232 1.69 5.82 -14.55
CA ARG A 232 2.75 6.23 -15.49
C ARG A 232 3.86 5.21 -15.71
N ARG A 233 4.20 4.38 -14.72
CA ARG A 233 5.31 3.40 -14.86
C ARG A 233 4.87 2.02 -15.35
N LEU A 234 3.61 1.61 -15.12
CA LEU A 234 3.06 0.36 -15.65
C LEU A 234 2.67 0.43 -17.15
N GLY A 235 2.94 1.55 -17.84
CA GLY A 235 2.67 1.68 -19.27
C GLY A 235 1.19 1.62 -19.65
N LEU A 236 0.27 1.84 -18.70
CA LEU A 236 -1.18 1.73 -18.93
C LEU A 236 -1.78 2.92 -19.70
N ALA A 237 -1.00 3.96 -20.02
CA ALA A 237 -1.50 5.18 -20.67
C ALA A 237 -1.22 5.27 -22.19
N ASP A 238 -0.11 4.74 -22.73
CA ASP A 238 0.37 5.15 -24.06
C ASP A 238 0.81 4.00 -24.99
N GLY A 239 0.15 2.84 -24.94
CA GLY A 239 0.67 1.61 -25.57
C GLY A 239 -0.20 0.83 -26.55
N PHE A 240 -1.43 1.25 -26.87
CA PHE A 240 -2.26 0.52 -27.85
C PHE A 240 -2.99 1.48 -28.79
N GLY A 241 -2.46 1.60 -30.00
CA GLY A 241 -3.12 2.27 -31.12
C GLY A 241 -4.55 1.76 -31.31
N ALA A 242 -5.46 2.69 -31.61
CA ALA A 242 -6.86 2.42 -31.83
C ALA A 242 -7.05 1.28 -32.85
N ALA A 243 -7.55 0.14 -32.39
CA ALA A 243 -8.05 -0.90 -33.28
C ALA A 243 -9.42 -0.46 -33.81
N ASP A 244 -9.50 -0.28 -35.13
CA ASP A 244 -10.72 0.00 -35.88
C ASP A 244 -11.83 -1.04 -35.57
N PRO A 245 -13.03 -0.63 -35.15
CA PRO A 245 -14.11 -1.55 -34.78
C PRO A 245 -14.77 -2.28 -35.97
N ARG A 246 -14.24 -2.21 -37.20
CA ARG A 246 -14.90 -2.77 -38.40
C ARG A 246 -14.26 -3.99 -39.06
N SER A 247 -13.24 -4.63 -38.50
CA SER A 247 -12.75 -5.92 -39.04
C SER A 247 -13.37 -7.10 -38.28
N GLY A 248 -14.48 -7.60 -38.84
CA GLY A 248 -15.20 -8.76 -38.32
C GLY A 248 -14.38 -10.04 -38.37
N TRP A 249 -14.50 -10.88 -37.34
CA TRP A 249 -14.05 -12.26 -37.36
C TRP A 249 -15.26 -13.19 -37.25
N ARG A 250 -15.47 -13.92 -38.34
CA ARG A 250 -16.45 -15.01 -38.47
C ARG A 250 -16.09 -16.13 -37.49
N ARG A 251 -17.11 -16.68 -36.84
CA ARG A 251 -17.02 -17.97 -36.14
C ARG A 251 -16.80 -19.07 -37.16
N GLY A 252 -15.82 -19.93 -36.93
CA GLY A 252 -15.64 -21.20 -37.61
C GLY A 252 -15.50 -22.29 -36.56
N ALA A 253 -16.34 -23.32 -36.70
CA ALA A 253 -16.31 -24.57 -35.97
C ALA A 253 -15.07 -25.41 -36.31
#